data_AF-A0A4U1G0I3-F1
#
_entry.id   AF-A0A4U1G0I3-F1
#
_cell.length_a   1.000
_cell.length_b   1.000
_cell.length_c   1.000
_cell.angle_alpha   90.00
_cell.angle_beta   90.00
_cell.angle_gamma   90.00
#
_symmetry.space_group_name_H-M   'P 1'
#
loop_
_entity.id
_entity.type
_entity.pdbx_description
1 polymer ?
#
loop_
_entity_poly.entity_id
_entity_poly.type
_entity_poly.pdbx_seq_one_letter_code
_entity_poly.pdbx_strand_id
1 'polypeptide(L)'
;MGVEISYSKSYFRLDAWVLANVVQLATQSFCRRFVSFHDDPRRRLFDQMVMAARSAVANIAEGSARHNTSIETEMRLTDVARASVDELFGDYFNFLMSRNLSVWDKDSEHTGSVWWMVIDRPQYGADQLADVARHILVQKSKFDYYIEGDDAGMAANCLLLLCERLNRMLQRMMESQLKYFKQNGGFTEKMTQTRLEARRGQAANSPLCPICGKRMFRRMAKKGVRNGKEFWSCSDYPKCSGIRNID
;
A
#
# COMPACT_ATOMS: atom_id res chain seq x y z
N MET A 1 -6.71 -14.30 -20.12
CA MET A 1 -5.66 -13.27 -19.88
C MET A 1 -4.75 -13.81 -18.78
N GLY A 2 -3.45 -13.91 -19.03
CA GLY A 2 -2.50 -14.45 -18.04
C GLY A 2 -2.31 -13.50 -16.86
N VAL A 3 -1.89 -14.05 -15.72
CA VAL A 3 -1.45 -13.24 -14.57
C VAL A 3 -0.09 -12.63 -14.93
N GLU A 4 -0.05 -11.31 -15.11
CA GLU A 4 1.17 -10.58 -15.43
C GLU A 4 1.80 -10.02 -14.16
N ILE A 5 3.06 -10.37 -13.90
CA ILE A 5 3.84 -9.87 -12.76
C ILE A 5 4.91 -8.94 -13.33
N SER A 6 4.78 -7.65 -13.07
CA SER A 6 5.77 -6.64 -13.46
C SER A 6 6.34 -5.92 -12.24
N TYR A 7 7.65 -5.64 -12.29
CA TYR A 7 8.27 -4.72 -11.35
C TYR A 7 7.77 -3.31 -11.63
N SER A 8 7.21 -2.65 -10.60
CA SER A 8 6.57 -1.36 -10.74
C SER A 8 6.86 -0.49 -9.52
N LYS A 9 7.38 0.72 -9.76
CA LYS A 9 7.46 1.79 -8.75
C LYS A 9 6.22 2.69 -8.83
N SER A 10 5.03 2.11 -9.02
CA SER A 10 3.77 2.85 -9.17
C SER A 10 3.46 3.75 -7.98
N TYR A 11 3.97 3.41 -6.79
CA TYR A 11 3.81 4.22 -5.57
C TYR A 11 4.37 5.64 -5.72
N PHE A 12 5.31 5.90 -6.63
CA PHE A 12 5.77 7.25 -6.97
C PHE A 12 4.63 8.17 -7.41
N ARG A 13 3.54 7.60 -7.95
CA ARG A 13 2.37 8.34 -8.45
C ARG A 13 1.25 8.49 -7.42
N LEU A 14 1.46 8.03 -6.17
CA LEU A 14 0.48 8.17 -5.10
C LEU A 14 0.68 9.51 -4.39
N ASP A 15 -0.34 10.37 -4.43
CA ASP A 15 -0.32 11.65 -3.69
C ASP A 15 -0.08 11.42 -2.19
N ALA A 16 -0.59 10.32 -1.63
CA ALA A 16 -0.36 9.96 -0.22
C ALA A 16 1.13 9.65 0.05
N TRP A 17 1.81 9.00 -0.89
CA TRP A 17 3.23 8.72 -0.77
C TRP A 17 4.08 9.99 -0.93
N VAL A 18 3.69 10.91 -1.81
CA VAL A 18 4.32 12.23 -1.94
C VAL A 18 4.16 13.02 -0.64
N LEU A 19 2.94 13.11 -0.09
CA LEU A 19 2.70 13.81 1.18
C LEU A 19 3.44 13.15 2.35
N ALA A 20 3.52 11.82 2.40
CA ALA A 20 4.29 11.11 3.42
C ALA A 20 5.79 11.48 3.37
N ASN A 21 6.37 11.64 2.17
CA ASN A 21 7.76 12.11 2.04
C ASN A 21 7.92 13.58 2.47
N VAL A 22 6.94 14.45 2.17
CA VAL A 22 6.92 15.83 2.68
C VAL A 22 6.94 15.82 4.22
N VAL A 23 6.05 15.04 4.85
CA VAL A 23 5.99 14.88 6.31
C VAL A 23 7.31 14.32 6.84
N GLN A 24 7.93 13.32 6.20
CA GLN A 24 9.20 12.76 6.64
C GLN A 24 10.34 13.80 6.63
N LEU A 25 10.51 14.53 5.51
CA LEU A 25 11.56 15.54 5.40
C LEU A 25 11.34 16.70 6.40
N ALA A 26 10.09 17.13 6.55
CA ALA A 26 9.71 18.18 7.47
C ALA A 26 9.89 17.76 8.94
N THR A 27 9.55 16.51 9.28
CA THR A 27 9.80 15.92 10.61
C THR A 27 11.30 15.88 10.92
N GLN A 28 12.12 15.46 9.96
CA GLN A 28 13.58 15.47 10.15
C GLN A 28 14.12 16.89 10.38
N SER A 29 13.60 17.90 9.67
CA SER A 29 13.96 19.31 9.91
C SER A 29 13.50 19.78 11.30
N PHE A 30 12.24 19.51 11.64
CA PHE A 30 11.63 19.84 12.92
C PHE A 30 12.42 19.26 14.09
N CYS A 31 12.70 17.96 14.08
CA CYS A 31 13.43 17.30 15.17
C CYS A 31 14.86 17.84 15.31
N ARG A 32 15.53 18.19 14.20
CA ARG A 32 16.88 18.80 14.26
C ARG A 32 16.86 20.17 14.94
N ARG A 33 15.79 20.95 14.78
CA ARG A 33 15.68 22.32 15.31
C ARG A 33 15.08 22.38 16.71
N PHE A 34 14.06 21.59 16.99
CA PHE A 34 13.23 21.76 18.18
C PHE A 34 13.30 20.60 19.18
N VAL A 35 13.88 19.46 18.80
CA VAL A 35 14.14 18.35 19.73
C VAL A 35 15.62 18.39 20.12
N SER A 36 15.93 19.29 21.06
CA SER A 36 17.29 19.54 21.52
C SER A 36 17.83 18.40 22.38
N PHE A 37 19.16 18.28 22.47
CA PHE A 37 19.81 17.35 23.41
C PHE A 37 19.54 17.69 24.89
N HIS A 38 19.16 18.93 25.20
CA HIS A 38 18.79 19.32 26.56
C HIS A 38 17.48 18.65 26.97
N ASP A 39 16.47 18.69 26.10
CA ASP A 39 15.14 18.15 26.38
C ASP A 39 15.04 16.64 26.11
N ASP A 40 15.87 16.12 25.20
CA ASP A 40 15.95 14.69 24.85
C ASP A 40 17.41 14.19 24.81
N PRO A 41 18.07 14.05 25.98
CA PRO A 41 19.49 13.68 26.05
C PRO A 41 19.81 12.32 25.43
N ARG A 42 18.82 11.42 25.38
CA ARG A 42 18.97 10.06 24.82
C ARG A 42 18.45 9.95 23.39
N ARG A 43 18.01 11.06 22.77
CA ARG A 43 17.47 11.11 21.40
C ARG A 43 16.29 10.17 21.17
N ARG A 44 15.56 9.80 22.23
CA ARG A 44 14.45 8.84 22.13
C ARG A 44 13.26 9.43 21.39
N LEU A 45 12.88 10.66 21.74
CA LEU A 45 11.79 11.36 21.05
C LEU A 45 12.19 11.66 19.60
N PHE A 46 13.43 12.13 19.40
CA PHE A 46 13.97 12.35 18.06
C PHE A 46 13.86 11.09 17.18
N ASP A 47 14.33 9.95 17.68
CA ASP A 47 14.32 8.69 16.94
C ASP A 47 12.90 8.18 16.71
N GLN A 48 12.01 8.28 17.71
CA GLN A 48 10.60 7.89 17.59
C GLN A 48 9.91 8.64 16.45
N MET A 49 9.98 9.97 16.46
CA MET A 49 9.34 10.80 15.44
C MET A 49 9.90 10.54 14.04
N VAL A 50 11.24 10.49 13.90
CA VAL A 50 11.89 10.26 12.60
C VAL A 50 11.57 8.85 12.07
N MET A 51 11.52 7.85 12.94
CA MET A 51 11.23 6.47 12.56
C MET A 51 9.75 6.26 12.22
N ALA A 52 8.83 6.89 12.95
CA ALA A 52 7.40 6.88 12.64
C ALA A 52 7.15 7.48 11.23
N ALA A 53 7.73 8.65 10.95
CA ALA A 53 7.61 9.28 9.64
C ALA A 53 8.21 8.43 8.50
N ARG A 54 9.39 7.84 8.73
CA ARG A 54 10.02 6.91 7.78
C ARG A 54 9.19 5.64 7.57
N SER A 55 8.61 5.10 8.64
CA SER A 55 7.78 3.89 8.62
C SER A 55 6.55 4.10 7.73
N ALA A 56 5.88 5.24 7.83
CA ALA A 56 4.74 5.57 6.98
C ALA A 56 5.11 5.51 5.48
N VAL A 57 6.20 6.16 5.08
CA VAL A 57 6.69 6.17 3.69
C VAL A 57 7.03 4.77 3.18
N ALA A 58 7.72 3.99 4.01
CA ALA A 58 8.12 2.62 3.68
C ALA A 58 6.93 1.69 3.49
N ASN A 59 5.96 1.73 4.42
CA ASN A 59 4.79 0.85 4.39
C ASN A 59 3.84 1.18 3.24
N ILE A 60 3.69 2.45 2.86
CA ILE A 60 2.93 2.83 1.64
C ILE A 60 3.60 2.24 0.38
N ALA A 61 4.92 2.34 0.27
CA ALA A 61 5.66 1.81 -0.88
C ALA A 61 5.60 0.27 -0.93
N GLU A 62 5.85 -0.38 0.20
CA GLU A 62 5.80 -1.85 0.30
C GLU A 62 4.38 -2.37 0.02
N GLY A 63 3.36 -1.75 0.61
CA GLY A 63 1.96 -2.11 0.38
C GLY A 63 1.59 -2.05 -1.08
N SER A 64 1.92 -0.94 -1.74
CA SER A 64 1.66 -0.74 -3.18
C SER A 64 2.32 -1.80 -4.07
N ALA A 65 3.51 -2.27 -3.69
CA ALA A 65 4.20 -3.34 -4.42
C ALA A 65 3.48 -4.71 -4.30
N ARG A 66 2.59 -4.88 -3.31
CA ARG A 66 1.80 -6.10 -3.11
C ARG A 66 0.45 -6.09 -3.83
N HIS A 67 0.00 -4.97 -4.40
CA HIS A 67 -1.34 -4.84 -5.00
C HIS A 67 -1.75 -6.00 -5.94
N ASN A 68 -0.83 -6.41 -6.82
CA ASN A 68 -1.09 -7.48 -7.80
C ASN A 68 -0.97 -8.89 -7.22
N THR A 69 -0.40 -9.06 -6.03
CA THR A 69 -0.04 -10.39 -5.45
C THR A 69 -0.80 -10.71 -4.16
N SER A 70 -1.06 -9.72 -3.31
CA SER A 70 -1.79 -9.87 -2.04
C SER A 70 -2.39 -8.53 -1.61
N ILE A 71 -3.68 -8.35 -1.90
CA ILE A 71 -4.45 -7.17 -1.44
C ILE A 71 -4.57 -7.14 0.09
N GLU A 72 -4.67 -8.31 0.73
CA GLU A 72 -4.67 -8.42 2.20
C GLU A 72 -3.38 -7.84 2.80
N THR A 73 -2.22 -8.18 2.22
CA THR A 73 -0.92 -7.64 2.66
C THR A 73 -0.81 -6.15 2.34
N GLU A 74 -1.26 -5.71 1.16
CA GLU A 74 -1.32 -4.30 0.81
C GLU A 74 -2.13 -3.49 1.83
N MET A 75 -3.32 -3.98 2.20
CA MET A 75 -4.19 -3.33 3.18
C MET A 75 -3.54 -3.31 4.57
N ARG A 76 -2.92 -4.41 5.02
CA ARG A 76 -2.20 -4.45 6.31
C ARG A 76 -1.06 -3.45 6.35
N LEU A 77 -0.26 -3.34 5.29
CA LEU A 77 0.83 -2.38 5.24
C LEU A 77 0.30 -0.95 5.20
N THR A 78 -0.81 -0.70 4.49
CA THR A 78 -1.48 0.60 4.52
C THR A 78 -1.97 0.94 5.93
N ASP A 79 -2.47 -0.04 6.69
CA ASP A 79 -2.88 0.12 8.08
C ASP A 79 -1.70 0.41 9.02
N VAL A 80 -0.57 -0.28 8.84
CA VAL A 80 0.69 0.02 9.57
C VAL A 80 1.18 1.43 9.27
N ALA A 81 1.07 1.89 8.01
CA ALA A 81 1.40 3.26 7.66
C ALA A 81 0.54 4.28 8.42
N ARG A 82 -0.77 4.02 8.56
CA ARG A 82 -1.67 4.87 9.36
C ARG A 82 -1.30 4.89 10.83
N ALA A 83 -1.06 3.72 11.42
CA ALA A 83 -0.61 3.64 12.82
C ALA A 83 0.68 4.45 13.04
N SER A 84 1.63 4.40 12.10
CA SER A 84 2.86 5.20 12.17
C SER A 84 2.58 6.71 12.08
N VAL A 85 1.58 7.13 11.31
CA VAL A 85 1.17 8.54 11.22
C VAL A 85 0.39 8.98 12.47
N ASP A 86 -0.41 8.11 13.08
CA ASP A 86 -1.08 8.36 14.36
C ASP A 86 -0.10 8.50 15.52
N GLU A 87 0.95 7.67 15.57
CA GLU A 87 2.06 7.84 16.52
C GLU A 87 2.73 9.20 16.37
N LEU A 88 3.08 9.56 15.13
CA LEU A 88 3.70 10.85 14.83
C LEU A 88 2.76 12.04 15.14
N PHE A 89 1.46 11.91 14.88
CA PHE A 89 0.46 12.89 15.29
C PHE A 89 0.46 13.08 16.80
N GLY A 90 0.46 11.97 17.55
CA GLY A 90 0.54 11.99 19.01
C GLY A 90 1.80 12.68 19.53
N ASP A 91 2.94 12.46 18.88
CA ASP A 91 4.21 13.12 19.24
C ASP A 91 4.16 14.64 19.04
N TYR A 92 3.60 15.13 17.92
CA TYR A 92 3.42 16.57 17.69
C TYR A 92 2.42 17.19 18.69
N PHE A 93 1.32 16.49 18.96
CA PHE A 93 0.33 16.94 19.93
C PHE A 93 0.94 17.07 21.32
N ASN A 94 1.69 16.06 21.76
CA ASN A 94 2.38 16.08 23.04
C ASN A 94 3.50 17.14 23.07
N PHE A 95 4.20 17.37 21.96
CA PHE A 95 5.20 18.44 21.84
C PHE A 95 4.58 19.81 22.12
N LEU A 96 3.41 20.11 21.53
CA LEU A 96 2.66 21.34 21.75
C LEU A 96 2.21 21.46 23.21
N MET A 97 1.55 20.43 23.73
CA MET A 97 0.96 20.43 25.07
C MET A 97 2.02 20.53 26.18
N SER A 98 3.12 19.77 26.08
CA SER A 98 4.20 19.78 27.07
C SER A 98 4.93 21.12 27.18
N ARG A 99 4.83 21.97 26.13
CA ARG A 99 5.43 23.30 26.06
C ARG A 99 4.40 24.43 26.24
N ASN A 100 3.16 24.10 26.60
CA ASN A 100 2.06 25.05 26.74
C ASN A 100 1.84 25.91 25.48
N LEU A 101 2.05 25.30 24.29
CA LEU A 101 1.78 25.92 22.99
C LEU A 101 0.37 25.56 22.53
N SER A 102 -0.36 26.53 21.99
CA SER A 102 -1.72 26.31 21.52
C SER A 102 -1.77 25.41 20.29
N VAL A 103 -2.76 24.53 20.25
CA VAL A 103 -3.15 23.81 19.04
C VAL A 103 -4.05 24.72 18.21
N TRP A 104 -3.86 24.79 16.89
CA TRP A 104 -4.69 25.61 16.02
C TRP A 104 -6.16 25.15 16.02
N ASP A 105 -7.06 26.11 16.19
CA ASP A 105 -8.49 25.87 16.03
C ASP A 105 -8.83 25.49 14.59
N LYS A 106 -9.92 24.72 14.45
CA LYS A 106 -10.41 24.26 13.14
C LYS A 106 -10.77 25.41 12.19
N ASP A 107 -11.22 26.53 12.74
CA ASP A 107 -11.68 27.70 12.00
C ASP A 107 -10.59 28.78 11.84
N SER A 108 -9.36 28.51 12.27
CA SER A 108 -8.25 29.45 12.11
C SER A 108 -7.81 29.57 10.64
N GLU A 109 -7.34 30.76 10.26
CA GLU A 109 -6.82 31.04 8.92
C GLU A 109 -5.65 30.09 8.56
N HIS A 110 -4.79 29.78 9.53
CA HIS A 110 -3.69 28.84 9.34
C HIS A 110 -4.18 27.43 9.02
N THR A 111 -5.18 26.92 9.76
CA THR A 111 -5.77 25.60 9.48
C THR A 111 -6.33 25.56 8.06
N GLY A 112 -7.12 26.55 7.66
CA GLY A 112 -7.67 26.63 6.31
C GLY A 112 -6.59 26.67 5.23
N SER A 113 -5.58 27.53 5.41
CA SER A 113 -4.50 27.73 4.45
C SER A 113 -3.67 26.47 4.22
N VAL A 114 -3.30 25.76 5.29
CA VAL A 114 -2.51 24.52 5.19
C VAL A 114 -3.38 23.36 4.70
N TRP A 115 -4.62 23.24 5.18
CA TRP A 115 -5.52 22.13 4.83
C TRP A 115 -5.83 22.08 3.33
N TRP A 116 -6.11 23.25 2.73
CA TRP A 116 -6.49 23.35 1.32
C TRP A 116 -5.31 23.43 0.36
N MET A 117 -4.08 23.48 0.87
CA MET A 117 -2.88 23.51 0.04
C MET A 117 -2.75 22.22 -0.79
N VAL A 118 -2.92 22.32 -2.11
CA VAL A 118 -2.96 21.15 -3.00
C VAL A 118 -1.56 20.57 -3.19
N ILE A 119 -1.46 19.24 -3.11
CA ILE A 119 -0.32 18.48 -3.59
C ILE A 119 -0.51 18.29 -5.10
N ASP A 120 0.44 18.76 -5.91
CA ASP A 120 0.33 18.67 -7.36
C ASP A 120 0.42 17.21 -7.80
N ARG A 121 -0.28 16.88 -8.88
CA ARG A 121 -0.26 15.51 -9.40
C ARG A 121 1.13 15.12 -9.91
N PRO A 122 1.62 13.92 -9.58
CA PRO A 122 2.85 13.35 -10.12
C PRO A 122 2.92 13.30 -11.65
N GLN A 123 3.82 14.10 -12.23
CA GLN A 123 4.12 14.11 -13.67
C GLN A 123 5.62 13.86 -13.85
N TYR A 124 5.98 12.65 -14.29
CA TYR A 124 7.36 12.21 -14.42
C TYR A 124 7.66 11.80 -15.86
N GLY A 125 8.79 12.28 -16.37
CA GLY A 125 9.34 11.96 -17.68
C GLY A 125 10.20 10.70 -17.65
N ALA A 126 11.24 10.67 -18.50
CA ALA A 126 12.15 9.55 -18.62
C ALA A 126 13.01 9.37 -17.35
N ASP A 127 13.50 10.46 -16.76
CA ASP A 127 14.33 10.46 -15.55
C ASP A 127 13.48 10.42 -14.27
N GLN A 128 12.68 9.37 -14.13
CA GLN A 128 11.66 9.27 -13.08
C GLN A 128 12.17 9.56 -11.66
N LEU A 129 13.36 9.08 -11.28
CA LEU A 129 13.89 9.29 -9.93
C LEU A 129 14.21 10.76 -9.66
N ALA A 130 14.83 11.44 -10.63
CA ALA A 130 15.16 12.86 -10.50
C ALA A 130 13.88 13.70 -10.48
N ASP A 131 12.89 13.35 -11.30
CA ASP A 131 11.60 14.03 -11.32
C ASP A 131 10.82 13.84 -10.02
N VAL A 132 10.80 12.63 -9.46
CA VAL A 132 10.18 12.34 -8.16
C VAL A 132 10.83 13.14 -7.05
N ALA A 133 12.17 13.15 -6.98
CA ALA A 133 12.91 13.89 -5.96
C ALA A 133 12.62 15.40 -6.04
N ARG A 134 12.70 15.99 -7.24
CA ARG A 134 12.36 17.41 -7.46
C ARG A 134 10.91 17.70 -7.11
N HIS A 135 9.99 16.83 -7.51
CA HIS A 135 8.57 16.99 -7.23
C HIS A 135 8.31 17.02 -5.73
N ILE A 136 8.84 16.07 -4.96
CA ILE A 136 8.70 16.03 -3.49
C ILE A 136 9.25 17.32 -2.86
N LEU A 137 10.43 17.79 -3.29
CA LEU A 137 11.01 19.02 -2.77
C LEU A 137 10.15 20.25 -3.08
N VAL A 138 9.57 20.35 -4.28
CA VAL A 138 8.62 21.41 -4.65
C VAL A 138 7.33 21.31 -3.85
N GLN A 139 6.81 20.10 -3.61
CA GLN A 139 5.61 19.95 -2.78
C GLN A 139 5.87 20.32 -1.32
N LYS A 140 7.05 19.98 -0.79
CA LYS A 140 7.47 20.41 0.55
C LYS A 140 7.57 21.93 0.63
N SER A 141 8.16 22.59 -0.37
CA SER A 141 8.44 24.02 -0.31
C SER A 141 7.19 24.89 -0.20
N LYS A 142 6.04 24.39 -0.65
CA LYS A 142 4.74 25.04 -0.45
C LYS A 142 4.41 25.26 1.03
N PHE A 143 4.93 24.40 1.91
CA PHE A 143 4.70 24.48 3.36
C PHE A 143 5.83 25.19 4.11
N ASP A 144 6.95 25.54 3.46
CA ASP A 144 8.17 26.01 4.14
C ASP A 144 7.92 27.22 5.06
N TYR A 145 6.99 28.11 4.70
CA TYR A 145 6.55 29.21 5.56
C TYR A 145 6.12 28.75 6.96
N TYR A 146 5.44 27.60 7.05
CA TYR A 146 4.96 27.02 8.29
C TYR A 146 5.96 26.07 8.93
N ILE A 147 6.65 25.24 8.14
CA ILE A 147 7.45 24.15 8.67
C ILE A 147 8.92 24.50 8.86
N GLU A 148 9.50 25.50 8.17
CA GLU A 148 10.94 25.82 8.27
C GLU A 148 11.25 27.11 9.07
N GLY A 149 10.24 27.84 9.54
CA GLY A 149 10.43 29.00 10.42
C GLY A 149 10.88 28.64 11.84
N ASP A 150 11.34 29.63 12.60
CA ASP A 150 11.88 29.43 13.97
C ASP A 150 10.81 29.26 15.06
N ASP A 151 9.52 29.38 14.71
CA ASP A 151 8.40 29.14 15.62
C ASP A 151 8.07 27.64 15.68
N ALA A 152 8.46 27.01 16.80
CA ALA A 152 8.21 25.60 17.05
C ALA A 152 6.71 25.25 17.10
N GLY A 153 5.86 26.16 17.58
CA GLY A 153 4.41 25.97 17.65
C GLY A 153 3.78 26.00 16.27
N MET A 154 4.20 26.92 15.41
CA MET A 154 3.76 26.99 14.02
C MET A 154 4.15 25.73 13.24
N ALA A 155 5.40 25.29 13.38
CA ALA A 155 5.89 24.08 12.70
C ALA A 155 5.17 22.81 13.19
N ALA A 156 5.04 22.64 14.51
CA ALA A 156 4.36 21.48 15.09
C ALA A 156 2.87 21.43 14.72
N ASN A 157 2.16 22.56 14.74
CA ASN A 157 0.75 22.62 14.31
C ASN A 157 0.56 22.28 12.83
N CYS A 158 1.43 22.80 11.96
CA CYS A 158 1.38 22.46 10.54
C CYS A 158 1.60 20.95 10.34
N LEU A 159 2.61 20.37 10.98
CA LEU A 159 2.92 18.95 10.89
C LEU A 159 1.82 18.05 11.47
N LEU A 160 1.21 18.44 12.59
CA LEU A 160 0.03 17.81 13.16
C LEU A 160 -1.11 17.72 12.14
N LEU A 161 -1.40 18.84 11.45
CA LEU A 161 -2.45 18.91 10.44
C LEU A 161 -2.11 18.09 9.18
N LEU A 162 -0.84 18.05 8.77
CA LEU A 162 -0.39 17.22 7.66
C LEU A 162 -0.49 15.72 7.99
N CYS A 163 -0.24 15.32 9.24
CA CYS A 163 -0.47 13.94 9.70
C CYS A 163 -1.95 13.56 9.59
N GLU A 164 -2.86 14.41 10.11
CA GLU A 164 -4.31 14.21 9.98
C GLU A 164 -4.75 14.08 8.51
N ARG A 165 -4.24 14.96 7.64
CA ARG A 165 -4.52 14.91 6.21
C ARG A 165 -4.01 13.63 5.56
N LEU A 166 -2.78 13.22 5.87
CA LEU A 166 -2.19 11.99 5.35
C LEU A 166 -3.00 10.76 5.79
N ASN A 167 -3.41 10.70 7.05
CA ASN A 167 -4.27 9.63 7.56
C ASN A 167 -5.60 9.53 6.81
N ARG A 168 -6.25 10.66 6.50
CA ARG A 168 -7.46 10.67 5.68
C ARG A 168 -7.23 10.17 4.26
N MET A 169 -6.06 10.45 3.68
CA MET A 169 -5.68 9.92 2.37
C MET A 169 -5.48 8.40 2.42
N LEU A 170 -4.79 7.89 3.44
CA LEU A 170 -4.56 6.46 3.64
C LEU A 170 -5.86 5.70 3.92
N GLN A 171 -6.79 6.25 4.70
CA GLN A 171 -8.13 5.69 4.91
C GLN A 171 -8.87 5.51 3.57
N ARG A 172 -8.91 6.55 2.72
CA ARG A 172 -9.53 6.45 1.39
C ARG A 172 -8.82 5.43 0.50
N MET A 173 -7.49 5.30 0.63
CA MET A 173 -6.71 4.30 -0.10
C MET A 173 -7.11 2.88 0.32
N MET A 174 -7.26 2.61 1.61
CA MET A 174 -7.75 1.31 2.13
C MET A 174 -9.17 1.00 1.65
N GLU A 175 -10.07 1.99 1.66
CA GLU A 175 -11.43 1.82 1.14
C GLU A 175 -11.44 1.44 -0.35
N SER A 176 -10.56 2.07 -1.13
CA SER A 176 -10.37 1.76 -2.55
C SER A 176 -9.81 0.34 -2.75
N GLN A 177 -8.80 -0.05 -1.98
CA GLN A 177 -8.22 -1.40 -2.01
C GLN A 177 -9.27 -2.47 -1.66
N LEU A 178 -10.06 -2.24 -0.60
CA LEU A 178 -11.15 -3.14 -0.21
C LEU A 178 -12.22 -3.24 -1.30
N LYS A 179 -12.59 -2.12 -1.94
CA LYS A 179 -13.52 -2.11 -3.06
C LYS A 179 -12.97 -2.91 -4.25
N TYR A 180 -11.70 -2.74 -4.57
CA TYR A 180 -11.03 -3.50 -5.63
C TYR A 180 -11.05 -5.01 -5.33
N PHE A 181 -10.72 -5.41 -4.10
CA PHE A 181 -10.78 -6.81 -3.66
C PHE A 181 -12.18 -7.41 -3.83
N LYS A 182 -13.22 -6.70 -3.35
CA LYS A 182 -14.61 -7.14 -3.47
C LYS A 182 -15.05 -7.38 -4.93
N GLN A 183 -14.51 -6.59 -5.87
CA GLN A 183 -14.88 -6.68 -7.28
C GLN A 183 -14.05 -7.71 -8.07
N ASN A 184 -12.76 -7.85 -7.74
CA ASN A 184 -11.82 -8.61 -8.57
C ASN A 184 -11.38 -9.95 -7.97
N GLY A 185 -11.71 -10.22 -6.70
CA GLY A 185 -11.29 -11.42 -5.99
C GLY A 185 -9.79 -11.45 -5.69
N GLY A 186 -9.36 -12.55 -5.07
CA GLY A 186 -7.97 -12.74 -4.64
C GLY A 186 -7.04 -13.24 -5.75
N PHE A 187 -5.74 -13.02 -5.57
CA PHE A 187 -4.70 -13.55 -6.48
C PHE A 187 -4.76 -15.08 -6.61
N THR A 188 -4.97 -15.79 -5.49
CA THR A 188 -5.11 -17.26 -5.47
C THR A 188 -6.29 -17.77 -6.30
N GLU A 189 -7.41 -17.05 -6.26
CA GLU A 189 -8.60 -17.37 -7.04
C GLU A 189 -8.32 -17.19 -8.53
N LYS A 190 -7.70 -16.06 -8.91
CA LYS A 190 -7.27 -15.79 -10.29
C LYS A 190 -6.28 -16.84 -10.80
N MET A 191 -5.26 -17.19 -10.02
CA MET A 191 -4.32 -18.27 -10.35
C MET A 191 -5.01 -19.63 -10.52
N THR A 192 -6.02 -19.91 -9.70
CA THR A 192 -6.82 -21.14 -9.83
C THR A 192 -7.63 -21.13 -11.12
N GLN A 193 -8.25 -20.00 -11.48
CA GLN A 193 -8.94 -19.83 -12.75
C GLN A 193 -7.98 -19.98 -13.95
N THR A 194 -6.81 -19.33 -13.94
CA THR A 194 -5.80 -19.46 -15.00
C THR A 194 -5.32 -20.91 -15.16
N ARG A 195 -5.11 -21.65 -14.06
CA ARG A 195 -4.77 -23.08 -14.10
C ARG A 195 -5.89 -23.92 -14.73
N LEU A 196 -7.15 -23.60 -14.44
CA LEU A 196 -8.30 -24.30 -15.03
C LEU A 196 -8.46 -23.99 -16.52
N GLU A 197 -8.25 -22.74 -16.94
CA GLU A 197 -8.25 -22.32 -18.34
C GLU A 197 -7.15 -23.00 -19.16
N ALA A 198 -5.91 -23.00 -18.66
CA ALA A 198 -4.80 -23.68 -19.30
C ALA A 198 -5.07 -25.19 -19.49
N ARG A 199 -5.67 -25.83 -18.47
CA ARG A 199 -6.11 -27.22 -18.56
C ARG A 199 -7.21 -27.42 -19.61
N ARG A 200 -8.20 -26.52 -19.69
CA ARG A 200 -9.24 -26.58 -20.73
C ARG A 200 -8.65 -26.46 -22.13
N GLY A 201 -7.67 -25.57 -22.35
CA GLY A 201 -6.95 -25.45 -23.62
C GLY A 201 -6.21 -26.75 -24.00
N GLN A 202 -5.55 -27.40 -23.04
CA GLN A 202 -4.91 -28.71 -23.26
C GLN A 202 -5.92 -29.83 -23.55
N ALA A 203 -7.18 -29.70 -23.12
CA ALA A 203 -8.21 -30.70 -23.33
C ALA A 203 -8.85 -30.70 -24.74
N ALA A 204 -8.45 -29.78 -25.63
CA ALA A 204 -9.01 -29.69 -26.99
C ALA A 204 -8.91 -31.00 -27.79
N ASN A 205 -7.83 -31.78 -27.59
CA ASN A 205 -7.60 -33.10 -28.19
C ASN A 205 -7.87 -34.29 -27.25
N SER A 206 -8.53 -34.07 -26.10
CA SER A 206 -8.81 -35.13 -25.13
C SER A 206 -10.13 -35.87 -25.44
N PRO A 207 -10.27 -37.17 -25.08
CA PRO A 207 -11.50 -37.91 -25.31
C PRO A 207 -12.71 -37.27 -24.61
N LEU A 208 -13.90 -37.53 -25.14
CA LEU A 208 -15.16 -37.15 -24.50
C LEU A 208 -15.48 -38.09 -23.34
N CYS A 209 -16.06 -37.53 -22.28
CA CYS A 209 -16.52 -38.24 -21.11
C CYS A 209 -17.69 -39.16 -21.49
N PRO A 210 -17.65 -40.45 -21.10
CA PRO A 210 -18.72 -41.40 -21.45
C PRO A 210 -20.06 -41.11 -20.74
N ILE A 211 -20.06 -40.30 -19.68
CA ILE A 211 -21.26 -39.99 -18.89
C ILE A 211 -21.96 -38.71 -19.38
N CYS A 212 -21.20 -37.65 -19.64
CA CYS A 212 -21.77 -36.32 -19.91
C CYS A 212 -21.30 -35.68 -21.22
N GLY A 213 -20.47 -36.37 -22.00
CA GLY A 213 -19.96 -35.87 -23.28
C GLY A 213 -18.91 -34.74 -23.18
N LYS A 214 -18.66 -34.14 -22.01
CA LYS A 214 -17.63 -33.09 -21.85
C LYS A 214 -16.21 -33.65 -22.04
N ARG A 215 -15.26 -32.81 -22.49
CA ARG A 215 -13.84 -33.20 -22.63
C ARG A 215 -13.26 -33.67 -21.28
N MET A 216 -12.26 -34.55 -21.32
CA MET A 216 -11.61 -35.11 -20.13
C MET A 216 -10.21 -34.50 -19.89
N PHE A 217 -9.74 -34.54 -18.64
CA PHE A 217 -8.38 -34.17 -18.25
C PHE A 217 -7.56 -35.42 -17.91
N ARG A 218 -6.30 -35.45 -18.34
CA ARG A 218 -5.33 -36.47 -17.94
C ARG A 218 -4.96 -36.26 -16.47
N ARG A 219 -5.07 -37.30 -15.65
CA ARG A 219 -4.71 -37.28 -14.23
C ARG A 219 -3.89 -38.52 -13.89
N MET A 220 -3.01 -38.40 -12.91
CA MET A 220 -2.27 -39.51 -12.35
C MET A 220 -2.94 -39.94 -11.04
N ALA A 221 -3.18 -41.24 -10.88
CA ALA A 221 -3.67 -41.79 -9.64
C ALA A 221 -2.57 -41.68 -8.57
N LYS A 222 -2.88 -41.00 -7.45
CA LYS A 222 -1.91 -40.74 -6.36
C LYS A 222 -1.94 -41.78 -5.24
N LYS A 223 -2.95 -42.67 -5.22
CA LYS A 223 -3.21 -43.65 -4.16
C LYS A 223 -3.88 -44.90 -4.74
N GLY A 224 -3.72 -46.05 -4.06
CA GLY A 224 -4.33 -47.32 -4.42
C GLY A 224 -3.52 -48.16 -5.41
N VAL A 225 -4.10 -49.28 -5.87
CA VAL A 225 -3.44 -50.28 -6.74
C VAL A 225 -2.96 -49.70 -8.08
N ARG A 226 -3.54 -48.58 -8.51
CA ARG A 226 -3.16 -47.86 -9.74
C ARG A 226 -2.24 -46.67 -9.49
N ASN A 227 -1.63 -46.55 -8.31
CA ASN A 227 -0.72 -45.45 -8.00
C ASN A 227 0.35 -45.28 -9.09
N GLY A 228 0.57 -44.04 -9.53
CA GLY A 228 1.50 -43.70 -10.62
C GLY A 228 0.94 -43.89 -12.04
N LYS A 229 -0.18 -44.61 -12.23
CA LYS A 229 -0.80 -44.75 -13.56
C LYS A 229 -1.66 -43.54 -13.90
N GLU A 230 -1.62 -43.15 -15.17
CA GLU A 230 -2.44 -42.08 -15.70
C GLU A 230 -3.81 -42.58 -16.19
N PHE A 231 -4.82 -41.73 -16.11
CA PHE A 231 -6.18 -41.98 -16.58
C PHE A 231 -6.85 -40.66 -17.00
N TRP A 232 -7.89 -40.74 -17.81
CA TRP A 232 -8.75 -39.61 -18.14
C TRP A 232 -9.85 -39.45 -17.10
N SER A 233 -10.02 -38.24 -16.58
CA SER A 233 -11.10 -37.85 -15.66
C SER A 233 -11.98 -36.78 -16.29
N CYS A 234 -13.30 -36.82 -16.07
CA CYS A 234 -14.20 -35.78 -16.56
C CYS A 234 -13.75 -34.38 -16.11
N SER A 235 -13.84 -33.39 -17.01
CA SER A 235 -13.51 -31.99 -16.70
C SER A 235 -14.46 -31.33 -15.69
N ASP A 236 -15.65 -31.91 -15.50
CA ASP A 236 -16.69 -31.38 -14.60
C ASP A 236 -16.72 -32.07 -13.22
N TYR A 237 -15.71 -32.88 -12.91
CA TYR A 237 -15.55 -33.45 -11.56
C TYR A 237 -15.46 -32.35 -10.50
N PRO A 238 -16.18 -32.44 -9.35
CA PRO A 238 -16.88 -33.61 -8.84
C PRO A 238 -18.35 -33.78 -9.30
N LYS A 239 -18.90 -32.86 -10.10
CA LYS A 239 -20.29 -32.97 -10.60
C LYS A 239 -20.50 -34.13 -11.58
N CYS A 240 -19.42 -34.58 -12.23
CA CYS A 240 -19.41 -35.79 -13.04
C CYS A 240 -18.18 -36.66 -12.72
N SER A 241 -18.42 -37.94 -12.43
CA SER A 241 -17.40 -38.91 -12.02
C SER A 241 -16.88 -39.78 -13.17
N GLY A 242 -17.16 -39.43 -14.42
CA GLY A 242 -16.76 -40.24 -15.57
C GLY A 242 -15.24 -40.34 -15.72
N ILE A 243 -14.75 -41.56 -15.92
CA ILE A 243 -13.33 -41.90 -16.10
C ILE A 243 -13.11 -42.76 -17.35
N ARG A 244 -11.93 -42.69 -17.95
CA ARG A 244 -11.45 -43.63 -19.00
C ARG A 244 -9.99 -43.96 -18.72
N ASN A 245 -9.57 -45.19 -19.01
CA ASN A 245 -8.15 -45.52 -18.95
C ASN A 245 -7.41 -44.84 -20.12
N ILE A 246 -6.11 -44.63 -19.96
CA ILE A 246 -5.21 -44.32 -21.06
C ILE A 246 -4.67 -45.68 -21.51
N ASP A 247 -4.83 -45.98 -22.78
CA ASP A 247 -4.29 -47.20 -23.40
C ASP A 247 -2.76 -47.14 -23.50
#